data_AF-A0A520BD64-F1
#
_entry.id   AF-A0A520BD64-F1
#
_cell.length_a   1.000
_cell.length_b   1.000
_cell.length_c   1.000
_cell.angle_alpha   90.00
_cell.angle_beta   90.00
_cell.angle_gamma   90.00
#
_symmetry.space_group_name_H-M   'P 1'
#
loop_
_entity.id
_entity.type
_entity.pdbx_description
1 polymer ?
#
loop_
_entity_poly.entity_id
_entity_poly.type
_entity_poly.pdbx_seq_one_letter_code
_entity_poly.pdbx_strand_id
1 'polypeptide(L)'
;MSQLLDALDFPLHGARLIEASAGTGKTWTIAALYLRLVLGHGTKGGDDSAGLWDEPEEPSAFARPLLPPEILVMTFTRAATRELSNRVRERLVQAAAYFRGEAAFDDPYLEALSDSYLDDAERERAAHRLVLAAETMDEAAIFTIDAWCQRMLREHAFDSGSLFDEELVSDERGLFEDAAHDYWRQQVYPLSSQALKVLLSAFADVELLKRAVRELVGRADILKGESEEPLGALIARIEREQKAELARLKDGWVERANAMESWIAFHRERHPKAFNGNKMRPDSLVKWFEALRGWAADPARHMPDLSEAAWGRLTPD
;
A
#
# COMPACT_ATOMS: atom_id res chain seq x y z
N MET A 1 9.54 9.18 29.29
CA MET A 1 10.51 8.21 29.85
C MET A 1 9.86 6.85 29.75
N SER A 2 10.53 5.84 29.18
CA SER A 2 10.02 4.47 29.13
C SER A 2 10.22 3.81 30.49
N GLN A 3 9.14 3.43 31.16
CA GLN A 3 9.18 2.66 32.40
C GLN A 3 9.18 1.16 32.06
N LEU A 4 9.96 0.37 32.79
CA LEU A 4 9.89 -1.09 32.69
C LEU A 4 8.50 -1.55 33.08
N LEU A 5 7.87 -2.38 32.23
CA LEU A 5 6.53 -2.89 32.48
C LEU A 5 6.56 -3.90 33.62
N ASP A 6 5.77 -3.63 34.65
CA ASP A 6 5.36 -4.62 35.65
C ASP A 6 3.95 -5.10 35.33
N ALA A 7 3.80 -6.38 35.00
CA ALA A 7 2.51 -6.94 34.62
C ALA A 7 1.52 -7.02 35.80
N LEU A 8 1.99 -7.09 37.06
CA LEU A 8 1.12 -7.20 38.24
C LEU A 8 0.39 -5.90 38.55
N ASP A 9 1.06 -4.77 38.34
CA ASP A 9 0.55 -3.44 38.69
C ASP A 9 0.27 -2.54 37.47
N PHE A 10 0.46 -3.07 36.25
CA PHE A 10 0.10 -2.34 35.03
C PHE A 10 -1.36 -1.86 35.07
N PRO A 11 -1.65 -0.57 34.86
CA PRO A 11 -3.02 -0.08 34.85
C PRO A 11 -3.83 -0.65 33.68
N LEU A 12 -4.92 -1.34 33.98
CA LEU A 12 -5.77 -2.00 32.97
C LEU A 12 -6.91 -1.10 32.43
N HIS A 13 -6.78 0.22 32.55
CA HIS A 13 -7.78 1.20 32.10
C HIS A 13 -7.16 2.30 31.22
N GLY A 14 -8.04 2.98 30.48
CA GLY A 14 -7.65 4.02 29.53
C GLY A 14 -6.86 3.48 28.34
N ALA A 15 -6.20 4.39 27.63
CA ALA A 15 -5.30 4.04 26.53
C ALA A 15 -3.88 3.85 27.08
N ARG A 16 -3.30 2.67 26.88
CA ARG A 16 -1.93 2.35 27.30
C ARG A 16 -1.13 1.82 26.10
N LEU A 17 0.14 2.22 26.02
CA LEU A 17 1.07 1.79 24.98
C LEU A 17 2.21 0.98 25.62
N ILE A 18 2.40 -0.25 25.15
CA ILE A 18 3.48 -1.14 25.60
C ILE A 18 4.44 -1.34 24.43
N GLU A 19 5.69 -0.94 24.61
CA GLU A 19 6.77 -1.21 23.65
C GLU A 19 7.45 -2.54 23.99
N ALA A 20 7.61 -3.44 23.00
CA ALA A 20 8.18 -4.75 23.23
C ALA A 20 8.99 -5.30 22.03
N SER A 21 10.30 -5.38 22.20
CA SER A 21 11.26 -5.90 21.22
C SER A 21 11.14 -7.42 20.99
N ALA A 22 11.83 -7.94 19.98
CA ALA A 22 11.90 -9.39 19.74
C ALA A 22 12.46 -10.11 20.99
N GLY A 23 11.82 -11.21 21.39
CA GLY A 23 12.27 -12.02 22.53
C GLY A 23 11.90 -11.50 23.93
N THR A 24 11.25 -10.34 24.08
CA THR A 24 10.95 -9.75 25.41
C THR A 24 9.66 -10.28 26.06
N GLY A 25 9.22 -11.50 25.73
CA GLY A 25 8.05 -12.10 26.38
C GLY A 25 6.70 -11.44 26.06
N LYS A 26 6.52 -10.84 24.87
CA LYS A 26 5.24 -10.22 24.43
C LYS A 26 4.02 -11.09 24.71
N THR A 27 4.04 -12.32 24.20
CA THR A 27 2.91 -13.25 24.31
C THR A 27 2.67 -13.64 25.77
N TRP A 28 3.73 -13.75 26.58
CA TRP A 28 3.61 -13.99 28.02
C TRP A 28 2.96 -12.80 28.73
N THR A 29 3.38 -11.57 28.40
CA THR A 29 2.82 -10.33 28.95
C THR A 29 1.33 -10.21 28.65
N ILE A 30 0.91 -10.50 27.41
CA ILE A 30 -0.51 -10.49 27.04
C ILE A 30 -1.30 -11.50 27.88
N ALA A 31 -0.80 -12.73 28.03
CA ALA A 31 -1.47 -13.75 28.85
C ALA A 31 -1.52 -13.37 30.34
N ALA A 32 -0.49 -12.70 30.87
CA ALA A 32 -0.45 -12.19 32.23
C ALA A 32 -1.51 -11.10 32.47
N LEU A 33 -1.59 -10.11 31.58
CA LEU A 33 -2.61 -9.05 31.64
C LEU A 33 -4.04 -9.61 31.46
N TYR A 34 -4.20 -10.59 30.56
CA TYR A 34 -5.47 -11.29 30.37
C TYR A 34 -5.94 -11.98 31.66
N LEU A 35 -5.02 -12.65 32.36
CA LEU A 35 -5.29 -13.29 33.64
C LEU A 35 -5.81 -12.27 34.67
N ARG A 36 -5.19 -11.09 34.74
CA ARG A 36 -5.62 -10.02 35.65
C ARG A 36 -6.99 -9.47 35.31
N LEU A 37 -7.32 -9.32 34.03
CA LEU A 37 -8.66 -8.91 33.58
C LEU A 37 -9.71 -9.95 33.99
N VAL A 38 -9.41 -11.25 33.85
CA VAL A 38 -10.31 -12.33 34.27
C VAL A 38 -10.54 -12.33 35.78
N LEU A 39 -9.50 -12.06 36.55
CA LEU A 39 -9.59 -12.03 38.02
C LEU A 39 -10.18 -10.72 38.56
N GLY A 40 -10.08 -9.63 37.81
CA GLY A 40 -10.30 -8.27 38.31
C GLY A 40 -9.20 -7.82 39.28
N HIS A 41 -7.96 -8.28 39.08
CA HIS A 41 -6.83 -8.05 39.99
C HIS A 41 -6.16 -6.68 39.79
N GLY A 42 -5.78 -6.05 40.90
CA GLY A 42 -5.02 -4.80 40.99
C GLY A 42 -5.54 -3.92 42.13
N THR A 43 -4.91 -2.78 42.34
CA THR A 43 -5.36 -1.77 43.29
C THR A 43 -6.66 -1.13 42.79
N LYS A 44 -7.66 -1.01 43.66
CA LYS A 44 -8.91 -0.32 43.36
C LYS A 44 -8.82 1.12 43.84
N GLY A 45 -9.45 2.05 43.11
CA GLY A 45 -9.46 3.46 43.49
C GLY A 45 -10.27 3.62 44.77
N GLY A 46 -9.62 4.15 45.82
CA GLY A 46 -10.26 4.39 47.13
C GLY A 46 -9.99 3.31 48.18
N ASP A 47 -8.90 2.56 48.09
CA ASP A 47 -8.46 1.74 49.22
C ASP A 47 -7.95 2.67 50.34
N ASP A 48 -8.64 2.68 51.49
CA ASP A 48 -8.36 3.53 52.67
C ASP A 48 -7.05 3.14 53.39
N SER A 49 -6.20 2.33 52.74
CA SER A 49 -4.93 1.83 53.25
C SER A 49 -3.76 2.80 53.03
N ALA A 50 -3.93 3.82 52.18
CA ALA A 50 -2.92 4.86 51.97
C ALA A 50 -2.80 5.74 53.22
N GLY A 51 -1.57 5.86 53.76
CA GLY A 51 -1.31 6.75 54.89
C GLY A 51 -1.69 8.20 54.53
N LEU A 52 -2.04 9.02 55.53
CA LEU A 52 -2.46 10.42 55.37
C LEU A 52 -1.46 11.33 54.60
N TRP A 53 -0.29 10.80 54.24
CA TRP A 53 0.85 11.49 53.63
C TRP A 53 1.31 10.85 52.30
N ASP A 54 0.70 9.75 51.86
CA ASP A 54 1.07 9.11 50.60
C ASP A 54 0.30 9.74 49.43
N GLU A 55 0.99 9.92 48.29
CA GLU A 55 0.33 10.30 47.05
C GLU A 55 -0.66 9.19 46.64
N PRO A 56 -1.88 9.52 46.20
CA PRO A 56 -2.87 8.51 45.84
C PRO A 56 -2.34 7.67 44.69
N GLU A 57 -2.11 6.38 44.93
CA GLU A 57 -1.73 5.43 43.89
C GLU A 57 -2.83 5.36 42.82
N GLU A 58 -2.43 5.46 41.55
CA GLU A 58 -3.36 5.24 40.45
C GLU A 58 -3.91 3.80 40.54
N PRO A 59 -5.23 3.60 40.45
CA PRO A 59 -5.80 2.26 40.51
C PRO A 59 -5.30 1.43 39.33
N SER A 60 -4.83 0.21 39.60
CA SER A 60 -4.33 -0.68 38.54
C SER A 60 -5.38 -1.68 38.05
N ALA A 61 -6.43 -1.95 38.84
CA ALA A 61 -7.49 -2.90 38.51
C ALA A 61 -8.45 -2.39 37.42
N PHE A 62 -9.01 -3.32 36.65
CA PHE A 62 -10.20 -3.04 35.83
C PHE A 62 -11.47 -2.99 36.70
N ALA A 63 -12.52 -2.33 36.22
CA ALA A 63 -13.74 -2.05 36.99
C ALA A 63 -14.43 -3.31 37.55
N ARG A 64 -14.31 -4.46 36.86
CA ARG A 64 -14.84 -5.75 37.30
C ARG A 64 -14.06 -6.91 36.67
N PRO A 65 -14.16 -8.14 37.21
CA PRO A 65 -13.73 -9.34 36.50
C PRO A 65 -14.44 -9.49 35.14
N LEU A 66 -13.72 -9.99 34.14
CA LEU A 66 -14.20 -10.18 32.76
C LEU A 66 -14.15 -11.66 32.35
N LEU A 67 -15.08 -12.08 31.50
CA LEU A 67 -15.01 -13.36 30.79
C LEU A 67 -14.26 -13.21 29.45
N PRO A 68 -13.74 -14.31 28.87
CA PRO A 68 -13.06 -14.27 27.58
C PRO A 68 -13.79 -13.55 26.42
N PRO A 69 -15.13 -13.67 26.27
CA PRO A 69 -15.85 -12.93 25.22
C PRO A 69 -15.87 -11.42 25.44
N GLU A 70 -15.57 -10.95 26.66
CA GLU A 70 -15.57 -9.53 27.04
C GLU A 70 -14.19 -8.88 26.89
N ILE A 71 -13.15 -9.66 26.51
CA ILE A 71 -11.77 -9.19 26.34
C ILE A 71 -11.40 -9.30 24.86
N LEU A 72 -11.48 -8.18 24.14
CA LEU A 72 -11.09 -8.13 22.73
C LEU A 72 -9.57 -8.10 22.58
N VAL A 73 -9.03 -9.08 21.86
CA VAL A 73 -7.61 -9.14 21.48
C VAL A 73 -7.49 -9.29 19.97
N MET A 74 -6.76 -8.37 19.33
CA MET A 74 -6.60 -8.33 17.87
C MET A 74 -5.15 -8.57 17.47
N THR A 75 -4.92 -9.32 16.38
CA THR A 75 -3.59 -9.59 15.83
C THR A 75 -3.57 -9.57 14.30
N PHE A 76 -2.38 -9.60 13.70
CA PHE A 76 -2.22 -9.49 12.26
C PHE A 76 -2.43 -10.81 11.50
N THR A 77 -2.22 -11.96 12.14
CA THR A 77 -2.25 -13.25 11.44
C THR A 77 -3.11 -14.29 12.15
N ARG A 78 -3.75 -15.16 11.36
CA ARG A 78 -4.54 -16.30 11.87
C ARG A 78 -3.68 -17.27 12.68
N ALA A 79 -2.39 -17.42 12.34
CA ALA A 79 -1.46 -18.23 13.10
C ALA A 79 -1.22 -17.64 14.51
N ALA A 80 -0.94 -16.34 14.60
CA ALA A 80 -0.76 -15.65 15.89
C ALA A 80 -2.05 -15.67 16.72
N THR A 81 -3.23 -15.61 16.08
CA THR A 81 -4.53 -15.71 16.77
C THR A 81 -4.66 -17.06 17.49
N ARG A 82 -4.39 -18.16 16.76
CA ARG A 82 -4.45 -19.52 17.32
C ARG A 82 -3.40 -19.75 18.40
N GLU A 83 -2.17 -19.30 18.17
CA GLU A 83 -1.09 -19.41 19.15
C GLU A 83 -1.44 -18.67 20.45
N LEU A 84 -1.92 -17.43 20.33
CA LEU A 84 -2.27 -16.60 21.48
C LEU A 84 -3.46 -17.19 22.24
N SER A 85 -4.51 -17.65 21.55
CA SER A 85 -5.67 -18.29 22.16
C SER A 85 -5.28 -19.54 22.97
N ASN A 86 -4.46 -20.42 22.40
CA ASN A 86 -3.95 -21.59 23.10
C ASN A 86 -3.14 -21.21 24.34
N ARG A 87 -2.23 -20.23 24.21
CA ARG A 87 -1.38 -19.79 25.32
C ARG A 87 -2.18 -19.13 26.45
N VAL A 88 -3.20 -18.34 26.14
CA VAL A 88 -4.10 -17.77 27.15
C VAL A 88 -4.87 -18.87 27.86
N ARG A 89 -5.43 -19.84 27.13
CA ARG A 89 -6.14 -21.00 27.72
C ARG A 89 -5.24 -21.79 28.65
N GLU A 90 -4.04 -22.16 28.20
CA GLU A 90 -3.06 -22.89 29.01
C GLU A 90 -2.72 -22.10 30.28
N ARG A 91 -2.54 -20.78 30.17
CA ARG A 91 -2.25 -19.92 31.32
C ARG A 91 -3.39 -19.88 32.32
N LEU A 92 -4.65 -19.81 31.86
CA LEU A 92 -5.83 -19.84 32.72
C LEU A 92 -5.94 -21.18 33.47
N VAL A 93 -5.73 -22.30 32.79
CA VAL A 93 -5.74 -23.64 33.40
C VAL A 93 -4.63 -23.79 34.44
N GLN A 94 -3.40 -23.35 34.12
CA GLN A 94 -2.27 -23.37 35.05
C GLN A 94 -2.55 -22.54 36.30
N ALA A 95 -3.05 -21.31 36.11
CA ALA A 95 -3.38 -20.43 37.22
C ALA A 95 -4.51 -21.02 38.08
N ALA A 96 -5.55 -21.61 37.48
CA ALA A 96 -6.62 -22.28 38.22
C ALA A 96 -6.09 -23.42 39.10
N ALA A 97 -5.23 -24.28 38.56
CA ALA A 97 -4.63 -25.38 39.31
C ALA A 97 -3.72 -24.89 40.45
N TYR A 98 -2.96 -23.82 40.21
CA TYR A 98 -2.11 -23.18 41.22
C TYR A 98 -2.94 -22.60 42.37
N PHE A 99 -4.01 -21.86 42.05
CA PHE A 99 -4.90 -21.26 43.05
C PHE A 99 -5.67 -22.31 43.89
N ARG A 100 -5.89 -23.52 43.36
CA ARG A 100 -6.45 -24.66 44.13
C ARG A 100 -5.42 -25.43 44.95
N GLY A 101 -4.13 -25.10 44.84
CA GLY A 101 -3.06 -25.88 45.47
C GLY A 101 -2.87 -27.27 44.87
N GLU A 102 -3.43 -27.55 43.68
CA GLU A 102 -3.35 -28.84 43.00
C GLU A 102 -2.01 -29.01 42.26
N ALA A 103 -1.32 -27.91 41.97
CA ALA A 103 -0.03 -27.90 41.30
C ALA A 103 0.87 -26.82 41.89
N ALA A 104 2.12 -27.18 42.16
CA ALA A 104 3.17 -26.24 42.50
C ALA A 104 4.00 -25.97 41.23
N PHE A 105 3.94 -24.74 40.74
CA PHE A 105 4.78 -24.27 39.64
C PHE A 105 5.79 -23.26 40.18
N ASP A 106 7.01 -23.29 39.65
CA ASP A 106 7.99 -22.22 39.84
C ASP A 106 7.64 -21.06 38.89
N ASP A 107 6.66 -20.25 39.32
CA ASP A 107 6.18 -19.09 38.58
C ASP A 107 6.00 -17.89 39.51
N PRO A 108 7.01 -17.00 39.60
CA PRO A 108 6.99 -15.85 40.49
C PRO A 108 5.79 -14.93 40.28
N TYR A 109 5.23 -14.90 39.07
CA TYR A 109 4.06 -14.08 38.76
C TYR A 109 2.78 -14.70 39.34
N LEU A 110 2.58 -16.02 39.22
CA LEU A 110 1.44 -16.69 39.85
C LEU A 110 1.53 -16.69 41.38
N GLU A 111 2.75 -16.82 41.92
CA GLU A 111 3.01 -16.72 43.36
C GLU A 111 2.58 -15.34 43.89
N ALA A 112 3.14 -14.26 43.33
CA ALA A 112 2.78 -12.90 43.71
C ALA A 112 1.29 -12.58 43.49
N LEU A 113 0.71 -13.07 42.39
CA LEU A 113 -0.71 -12.89 42.10
C LEU A 113 -1.59 -13.63 43.11
N SER A 114 -1.22 -14.85 43.53
CA SER A 114 -1.94 -15.62 44.55
C SER A 114 -1.80 -15.00 45.93
N ASP A 115 -0.62 -14.47 46.26
CA ASP A 115 -0.33 -13.82 47.54
C ASP A 115 -1.11 -12.51 47.76
N SER A 116 -1.61 -11.90 46.68
CA SER A 116 -2.55 -10.77 46.79
C SER A 116 -3.91 -11.15 47.39
N TYR A 117 -4.26 -12.44 47.44
CA TYR A 117 -5.50 -12.95 48.03
C TYR A 117 -5.21 -13.49 49.44
N LEU A 118 -5.67 -12.76 50.46
CA LEU A 118 -5.37 -13.05 51.87
C LEU A 118 -6.27 -14.14 52.48
N ASP A 119 -7.47 -14.35 51.92
CA ASP A 119 -8.45 -15.33 52.40
C ASP A 119 -8.52 -16.56 51.46
N ASP A 120 -8.55 -17.75 52.05
CA ASP A 120 -8.70 -19.02 51.32
C ASP A 120 -10.01 -19.04 50.50
N ALA A 121 -11.08 -18.44 51.04
CA ALA A 121 -12.35 -18.36 50.30
C ALA A 121 -12.26 -17.43 49.08
N GLU A 122 -11.43 -16.38 49.12
CA GLU A 122 -11.17 -15.52 47.97
C GLU A 122 -10.29 -16.21 46.93
N ARG A 123 -9.26 -16.95 47.36
CA ARG A 123 -8.44 -17.79 46.49
C ARG A 123 -9.27 -18.85 45.77
N GLU A 124 -10.20 -19.51 46.47
CA GLU A 124 -11.10 -20.51 45.88
C GLU A 124 -12.07 -19.87 44.85
N ARG A 125 -12.61 -18.68 45.14
CA ARG A 125 -13.42 -17.92 44.17
C ARG A 125 -12.62 -17.51 42.94
N ALA A 126 -11.37 -17.08 43.13
CA ALA A 126 -10.47 -16.75 42.04
C ALA A 126 -10.19 -17.99 41.16
N ALA A 127 -9.88 -19.13 41.78
CA ALA A 127 -9.73 -20.40 41.06
C ALA A 127 -10.98 -20.74 40.23
N HIS A 128 -12.18 -20.61 40.81
CA HIS A 128 -13.43 -20.88 40.09
C HIS A 128 -13.63 -19.95 38.88
N ARG A 129 -13.29 -18.65 39.00
CA ARG A 129 -13.32 -17.72 37.87
C ARG A 129 -12.36 -18.14 36.76
N LEU A 130 -11.15 -18.57 37.13
CA LEU A 130 -10.14 -19.01 36.18
C LEU A 130 -10.57 -20.27 35.42
N VAL A 131 -11.19 -21.23 36.10
CA VAL A 131 -11.77 -22.43 35.47
C VAL A 131 -12.85 -22.03 34.47
N LEU A 132 -13.83 -21.21 34.91
CA LEU A 132 -14.91 -20.77 34.04
C LEU A 132 -14.37 -20.02 32.81
N ALA A 133 -13.36 -19.17 32.99
CA ALA A 133 -12.71 -18.49 31.88
C ALA A 133 -12.00 -19.47 30.95
N ALA A 134 -11.29 -20.48 31.48
CA ALA A 134 -10.63 -21.50 30.65
C ALA A 134 -11.63 -22.34 29.82
N GLU A 135 -12.79 -22.66 30.39
CA GLU A 135 -13.87 -23.39 29.73
C GLU A 135 -14.57 -22.55 28.65
N THR A 136 -14.68 -21.24 28.84
CA THR A 136 -15.31 -20.30 27.90
C THR A 136 -14.35 -19.74 26.84
N MET A 137 -13.12 -20.24 26.76
CA MET A 137 -12.13 -19.78 25.78
C MET A 137 -12.50 -20.06 24.32
N ASP A 138 -13.44 -20.98 24.04
CA ASP A 138 -13.95 -21.21 22.67
C ASP A 138 -14.76 -20.01 22.14
N GLU A 139 -15.31 -19.21 23.05
CA GLU A 139 -16.05 -17.97 22.75
C GLU A 139 -15.17 -16.71 22.88
N ALA A 140 -13.87 -16.87 23.14
CA ALA A 140 -12.96 -15.76 23.38
C ALA A 140 -12.91 -14.78 22.20
N ALA A 141 -12.91 -13.48 22.49
CA ALA A 141 -12.85 -12.43 21.49
C ALA A 141 -11.42 -12.18 20.97
N ILE A 142 -10.76 -13.23 20.46
CA ILE A 142 -9.40 -13.18 19.90
C ILE A 142 -9.49 -13.31 18.38
N PHE A 143 -9.25 -12.23 17.65
CA PHE A 143 -9.46 -12.15 16.20
C PHE A 143 -8.24 -11.61 15.46
N THR A 144 -8.20 -11.86 14.15
CA THR A 144 -7.41 -10.98 13.28
C THR A 144 -8.14 -9.64 13.08
N ILE A 145 -7.42 -8.59 12.70
CA ILE A 145 -8.02 -7.26 12.46
C ILE A 145 -9.16 -7.35 11.44
N ASP A 146 -8.93 -8.03 10.32
CA ASP A 146 -9.91 -8.26 9.26
C ASP A 146 -11.13 -9.05 9.75
N ALA A 147 -10.93 -10.12 10.52
CA ALA A 147 -12.02 -10.96 11.02
C ALA A 147 -12.94 -10.20 11.99
N TRP A 148 -12.37 -9.33 12.84
CA TRP A 148 -13.15 -8.46 13.72
C TRP A 148 -13.97 -7.44 12.94
N CYS A 149 -13.35 -6.73 11.99
CA CYS A 149 -14.07 -5.77 11.16
C CYS A 149 -15.23 -6.42 10.41
N GLN A 150 -15.03 -7.61 9.82
CA GLN A 150 -16.08 -8.36 9.15
C GLN A 150 -17.20 -8.81 10.09
N ARG A 151 -16.86 -9.17 11.32
CA ARG A 151 -17.87 -9.52 12.33
C ARG A 151 -18.74 -8.30 12.66
N MET A 152 -18.11 -7.14 12.89
CA MET A 152 -18.82 -5.89 13.18
C MET A 152 -19.70 -5.44 12.00
N LEU A 153 -19.21 -5.54 10.77
CA LEU A 153 -19.99 -5.21 9.58
C LEU A 153 -21.23 -6.10 9.42
N ARG A 154 -21.13 -7.39 9.78
CA ARG A 154 -22.26 -8.33 9.75
C ARG A 154 -23.24 -8.15 10.90
N GLU A 155 -22.75 -8.00 12.13
CA GLU A 155 -23.60 -7.80 13.32
C GLU A 155 -24.35 -6.47 13.27
N HIS A 156 -23.76 -5.44 12.67
CA HIS A 156 -24.34 -4.11 12.50
C HIS A 156 -24.68 -3.76 11.04
N ALA A 157 -25.01 -4.77 10.22
CA ALA A 157 -25.30 -4.60 8.78
C ALA A 157 -26.40 -3.55 8.49
N PHE A 158 -27.41 -3.47 9.37
CA PHE A 158 -28.47 -2.46 9.28
C PHE A 158 -27.96 -1.03 9.47
N ASP A 159 -27.04 -0.82 10.41
CA ASP A 159 -26.48 0.51 10.69
C ASP A 159 -25.43 0.92 9.65
N SER A 160 -24.74 -0.06 9.04
CA SER A 160 -23.70 0.19 8.03
C SER A 160 -24.24 0.29 6.60
N GLY A 161 -25.50 -0.11 6.34
CA GLY A 161 -26.06 -0.19 4.98
C GLY A 161 -25.40 -1.28 4.11
N SER A 162 -24.62 -2.16 4.72
CA SER A 162 -23.90 -3.26 4.08
C SER A 162 -24.87 -4.38 3.68
N LEU A 163 -24.58 -5.08 2.58
CA LEU A 163 -25.29 -6.32 2.24
C LEU A 163 -25.00 -7.37 3.33
N PHE A 164 -26.02 -8.16 3.71
CA PHE A 164 -25.89 -9.18 4.76
C PHE A 164 -24.85 -10.27 4.42
N ASP A 165 -24.63 -10.50 3.13
CA ASP A 165 -23.72 -11.51 2.59
C ASP A 165 -22.61 -10.84 1.74
N GLU A 166 -21.65 -10.18 2.42
CA GLU A 166 -20.39 -9.77 1.78
C GLU A 166 -19.35 -10.89 1.87
N GLU A 167 -18.86 -11.35 0.73
CA GLU A 167 -17.76 -12.31 0.65
C GLU A 167 -16.42 -11.56 0.53
N LEU A 168 -15.48 -11.84 1.44
CA LEU A 168 -14.14 -11.28 1.35
C LEU A 168 -13.40 -11.89 0.16
N VAL A 169 -13.18 -11.08 -0.88
CA VAL A 169 -12.28 -11.44 -1.96
C VAL A 169 -10.84 -11.30 -1.47
N SER A 170 -10.18 -12.42 -1.19
CA SER A 170 -8.79 -12.41 -0.67
C SER A 170 -7.73 -12.13 -1.73
N ASP A 171 -8.09 -12.19 -3.02
CA ASP A 171 -7.18 -11.95 -4.13
C ASP A 171 -7.86 -11.18 -5.26
N GLU A 172 -7.59 -9.88 -5.33
CA GLU A 172 -8.13 -8.98 -6.34
C GLU A 172 -7.44 -9.13 -7.71
N ARG A 173 -6.39 -9.97 -7.83
CA ARG A 173 -5.67 -10.17 -9.09
C ARG A 173 -6.61 -10.64 -10.20
N GLY A 174 -7.54 -11.56 -9.90
CA GLY A 174 -8.51 -12.04 -10.89
C GLY A 174 -9.39 -10.91 -11.43
N LEU A 175 -9.88 -10.03 -10.55
CA LEU A 175 -10.71 -8.89 -10.94
C LEU A 175 -9.93 -7.90 -11.82
N PHE A 176 -8.66 -7.64 -11.50
CA PHE A 176 -7.80 -6.80 -12.32
C PHE A 176 -7.55 -7.40 -13.71
N GLU A 177 -7.29 -8.71 -13.79
CA GLU A 177 -7.09 -9.41 -15.07
C GLU A 177 -8.32 -9.31 -15.96
N ASP A 178 -9.50 -9.56 -15.39
CA ASP A 178 -10.78 -9.48 -16.11
C ASP A 178 -11.04 -8.05 -16.60
N ALA A 179 -10.86 -7.04 -15.73
CA ALA A 179 -11.05 -5.64 -16.07
C ALA A 179 -10.09 -5.18 -17.18
N ALA A 180 -8.82 -5.60 -17.15
CA ALA A 180 -7.85 -5.25 -18.18
C ALA A 180 -8.18 -5.91 -19.53
N HIS A 181 -8.66 -7.15 -19.51
CA HIS A 181 -9.11 -7.84 -20.73
C HIS A 181 -10.38 -7.22 -21.29
N ASP A 182 -11.34 -6.83 -20.44
CA ASP A 182 -12.52 -6.07 -20.84
C ASP A 182 -12.14 -4.75 -21.48
N TYR A 183 -11.25 -3.97 -20.85
CA TYR A 183 -10.75 -2.72 -21.41
C TYR A 183 -10.11 -2.94 -22.78
N TRP A 184 -9.24 -3.95 -22.93
CA TRP A 184 -8.61 -4.27 -24.21
C TRP A 184 -9.65 -4.59 -25.29
N ARG A 185 -10.64 -5.42 -24.99
CA ARG A 185 -11.72 -5.76 -25.94
C ARG A 185 -12.55 -4.54 -26.33
N GLN A 186 -12.90 -3.70 -25.37
CA GLN A 186 -13.77 -2.54 -25.61
C GLN A 186 -13.05 -1.39 -26.30
N GLN A 187 -11.76 -1.15 -26.01
CA GLN A 187 -11.02 0.03 -26.48
C GLN A 187 -10.07 -0.27 -27.64
N VAL A 188 -9.56 -1.49 -27.77
CA VAL A 188 -8.54 -1.85 -28.77
C VAL A 188 -9.15 -2.49 -30.00
N TYR A 189 -10.15 -3.38 -29.85
CA TYR A 189 -10.74 -4.07 -31.00
C TYR A 189 -11.46 -3.14 -31.99
N PRO A 190 -12.11 -2.04 -31.55
CA PRO A 190 -12.72 -1.09 -32.48
C PRO A 190 -11.72 -0.15 -33.17
N LEU A 191 -10.43 -0.20 -32.84
CA LEU A 191 -9.44 0.72 -33.42
C LEU A 191 -9.27 0.49 -34.93
N SER A 192 -9.09 1.60 -35.65
CA SER A 192 -8.65 1.55 -37.04
C SER A 192 -7.25 0.95 -37.14
N SER A 193 -6.89 0.39 -38.30
CA SER A 193 -5.56 -0.20 -38.49
C SER A 193 -4.40 0.77 -38.25
N GLN A 194 -4.62 2.07 -38.45
CA GLN A 194 -3.62 3.10 -38.14
C GLN A 194 -3.49 3.33 -36.64
N ALA A 195 -4.60 3.56 -35.94
CA ALA A 195 -4.60 3.76 -34.50
C ALA A 195 -4.08 2.53 -33.75
N LEU A 196 -4.40 1.33 -34.24
CA LEU A 196 -3.88 0.08 -33.69
C LEU A 196 -2.35 0.00 -33.81
N LYS A 197 -1.76 0.40 -34.94
CA LYS A 197 -0.29 0.42 -35.08
C LYS A 197 0.37 1.38 -34.09
N VAL A 198 -0.23 2.55 -33.86
CA VAL A 198 0.25 3.51 -32.86
C VAL A 198 0.19 2.87 -31.47
N LEU A 199 -0.94 2.27 -31.10
CA LEU A 199 -1.07 1.58 -29.82
C LEU A 199 -0.04 0.46 -29.66
N LEU A 200 0.08 -0.43 -30.66
CA LEU A 200 0.98 -1.59 -30.61
C LEU A 200 2.46 -1.19 -30.56
N SER A 201 2.81 0.03 -31.00
CA SER A 201 4.16 0.57 -30.85
C SER A 201 4.52 0.90 -29.39
N ALA A 202 3.51 1.18 -28.55
CA ALA A 202 3.67 1.43 -27.12
C ALA A 202 3.38 0.18 -26.28
N PHE A 203 2.31 -0.56 -26.63
CA PHE A 203 1.84 -1.76 -25.94
C PHE A 203 1.61 -2.89 -26.95
N ALA A 204 2.61 -3.75 -27.12
CA ALA A 204 2.57 -4.82 -28.12
C ALA A 204 1.45 -5.85 -27.90
N ASP A 205 1.00 -6.02 -26.65
CA ASP A 205 -0.07 -6.93 -26.27
C ASP A 205 -0.72 -6.49 -24.95
N VAL A 206 -1.79 -7.20 -24.56
CA VAL A 206 -2.52 -6.95 -23.31
C VAL A 206 -1.67 -7.21 -22.07
N GLU A 207 -0.69 -8.12 -22.13
CA GLU A 207 0.20 -8.42 -21.00
C GLU A 207 1.10 -7.23 -20.67
N LEU A 208 1.65 -6.59 -21.69
CA LEU A 208 2.48 -5.40 -21.52
C LEU A 208 1.66 -4.22 -21.00
N LEU A 209 0.43 -4.03 -21.48
CA LEU A 209 -0.49 -3.03 -20.93
C LEU A 209 -0.74 -3.30 -19.43
N LYS A 210 -1.15 -4.53 -19.08
CA LYS A 210 -1.42 -4.93 -17.69
C LYS A 210 -0.25 -4.60 -16.76
N ARG A 211 0.96 -5.00 -17.15
CA ARG A 211 2.17 -4.74 -16.34
C ARG A 211 2.44 -3.25 -16.17
N ALA A 212 2.25 -2.45 -17.21
CA ALA A 212 2.49 -1.01 -17.17
C ALA A 212 1.47 -0.27 -16.29
N VAL A 213 0.20 -0.69 -16.31
CA VAL A 213 -0.87 0.01 -15.59
C VAL A 213 -1.13 -0.52 -14.17
N ARG A 214 -0.63 -1.71 -13.82
CA ARG A 214 -0.92 -2.36 -12.53
C ARG A 214 -0.71 -1.45 -11.32
N GLU A 215 0.44 -0.78 -11.24
CA GLU A 215 0.77 0.14 -10.15
C GLU A 215 0.04 1.49 -10.27
N LEU A 216 -0.41 1.85 -11.48
CA LEU A 216 -1.12 3.10 -11.74
C LEU A 216 -2.60 3.01 -11.33
N VAL A 217 -3.22 1.84 -11.49
CA VAL A 217 -4.63 1.62 -11.10
C VAL A 217 -4.83 1.87 -9.60
N GLY A 218 -3.89 1.42 -8.74
CA GLY A 218 -3.92 1.72 -7.30
C GLY A 218 -3.70 3.19 -6.94
N ARG A 219 -3.43 4.05 -7.93
CA ARG A 219 -3.20 5.49 -7.78
C ARG A 219 -4.16 6.33 -8.65
N ALA A 220 -5.23 5.72 -9.15
CA ALA A 220 -6.19 6.38 -10.03
C ALA A 220 -6.76 7.67 -9.43
N ASP A 221 -6.98 7.72 -8.11
CA ASP A 221 -7.49 8.92 -7.41
C ASP A 221 -6.57 10.14 -7.52
N ILE A 222 -5.25 9.90 -7.66
CA ILE A 222 -4.23 10.95 -7.81
C ILE A 222 -4.09 11.32 -9.30
N LEU A 223 -4.19 10.32 -10.17
CA LEU A 223 -4.18 10.46 -11.62
C LEU A 223 -5.57 10.92 -12.08
N LYS A 224 -5.97 12.14 -11.73
CA LYS A 224 -7.20 12.73 -12.26
C LYS A 224 -7.18 12.63 -13.79
N GLY A 225 -8.02 11.77 -14.35
CA GLY A 225 -8.11 11.58 -15.79
C GLY A 225 -8.50 12.91 -16.45
N GLU A 226 -7.71 13.35 -17.43
CA GLU A 226 -7.98 14.60 -18.15
C GLU A 226 -9.17 14.45 -19.12
N SER A 227 -9.60 13.21 -19.42
CA SER A 227 -10.67 12.92 -20.38
C SER A 227 -11.22 11.50 -20.22
N GLU A 228 -12.53 11.34 -20.37
CA GLU A 228 -13.23 10.03 -20.48
C GLU A 228 -13.42 9.61 -21.96
N GLU A 229 -12.72 10.26 -22.89
CA GLU A 229 -12.87 9.93 -24.32
C GLU A 229 -12.38 8.50 -24.64
N PRO A 230 -13.03 7.79 -25.59
CA PRO A 230 -12.57 6.48 -26.04
C PRO A 230 -11.14 6.53 -26.58
N LEU A 231 -10.37 5.44 -26.40
CA LEU A 231 -8.96 5.37 -26.80
C LEU A 231 -8.73 5.74 -28.27
N GLY A 232 -9.62 5.33 -29.16
CA GLY A 232 -9.54 5.69 -30.58
C GLY A 232 -9.69 7.19 -30.85
N ALA A 233 -10.54 7.87 -30.08
CA ALA A 233 -10.71 9.33 -30.18
C ALA A 233 -9.48 10.07 -29.67
N LEU A 234 -8.91 9.62 -28.54
CA LEU A 234 -7.66 10.11 -27.98
C LEU A 234 -6.51 10.01 -28.99
N ILE A 235 -6.27 8.82 -29.55
CA ILE A 235 -5.20 8.60 -30.54
C ILE A 235 -5.42 9.53 -31.74
N ALA A 236 -6.64 9.59 -32.28
CA ALA A 236 -6.93 10.44 -33.43
C ALA A 236 -6.74 11.93 -33.12
N ARG A 237 -7.05 12.39 -31.89
CA ARG A 237 -6.82 13.77 -31.45
C ARG A 237 -5.34 14.09 -31.38
N ILE A 238 -4.54 13.26 -30.72
CA ILE A 238 -3.09 13.44 -30.62
C ILE A 238 -2.43 13.39 -31.99
N GLU A 239 -2.83 12.47 -32.88
CA GLU A 239 -2.33 12.42 -34.26
C GLU A 239 -2.62 13.73 -35.03
N ARG A 240 -3.82 14.30 -34.87
CA ARG A 240 -4.18 15.60 -35.47
C ARG A 240 -3.32 16.74 -34.93
N GLU A 241 -3.14 16.79 -33.61
CA GLU A 241 -2.30 17.80 -32.94
C GLU A 241 -0.84 17.71 -33.41
N GLN A 242 -0.26 16.50 -33.44
CA GLN A 242 1.09 16.27 -33.94
C GLN A 242 1.24 16.66 -35.41
N LYS A 243 0.28 16.32 -36.27
CA LYS A 243 0.31 16.68 -37.69
C LYS A 243 0.23 18.19 -37.89
N ALA A 244 -0.62 18.87 -37.12
CA ALA A 244 -0.73 20.33 -37.16
C ALA A 244 0.58 21.00 -36.73
N GLU A 245 1.19 20.51 -35.65
CA GLU A 245 2.47 21.03 -35.17
C GLU A 245 3.62 20.75 -36.14
N LEU A 246 3.68 19.56 -36.73
CA LEU A 246 4.67 19.23 -37.74
C LEU A 246 4.52 20.11 -38.98
N ALA A 247 3.29 20.39 -39.42
CA ALA A 247 3.03 21.32 -40.51
C ALA A 247 3.52 22.74 -40.19
N ARG A 248 3.27 23.22 -38.95
CA ARG A 248 3.78 24.51 -38.47
C ARG A 248 5.31 24.55 -38.46
N LEU A 249 5.97 23.48 -38.01
CA LEU A 249 7.43 23.38 -38.00
C LEU A 249 8.03 23.33 -39.39
N LYS A 250 7.32 22.79 -40.39
CA LYS A 250 7.74 22.68 -41.79
C LYS A 250 7.46 23.93 -42.62
N ASP A 251 6.59 24.81 -42.16
CA ASP A 251 6.21 26.01 -42.88
C ASP A 251 7.44 26.89 -43.19
N GLY A 252 7.56 27.30 -44.47
CA GLY A 252 8.68 28.08 -44.97
C GLY A 252 10.03 27.35 -45.12
N TRP A 253 10.12 26.03 -44.84
CA TRP A 253 11.40 25.32 -44.94
C TRP A 253 11.87 25.08 -46.37
N VAL A 254 10.95 24.94 -47.33
CA VAL A 254 11.33 24.79 -48.75
C VAL A 254 12.05 26.06 -49.21
N GLU A 255 11.50 27.23 -48.88
CA GLU A 255 12.05 28.55 -49.20
C GLU A 255 13.38 28.77 -48.48
N ARG A 256 13.46 28.43 -47.19
CA ARG A 256 14.71 28.52 -46.41
C ARG A 256 15.81 27.62 -46.98
N ALA A 257 15.48 26.37 -47.32
CA ALA A 257 16.42 25.43 -47.93
C ALA A 257 16.95 25.99 -49.27
N ASN A 258 16.07 26.52 -50.11
CA ASN A 258 16.46 27.16 -51.37
C ASN A 258 17.35 28.39 -51.16
N ALA A 259 17.02 29.24 -50.18
CA ALA A 259 17.79 30.44 -49.87
C ALA A 259 19.19 30.10 -49.34
N MET A 260 19.30 29.11 -48.45
CA MET A 260 20.58 28.62 -47.93
C MET A 260 21.45 28.01 -49.03
N GLU A 261 20.87 27.15 -49.87
CA GLU A 261 21.58 26.55 -51.01
C GLU A 261 22.10 27.61 -51.98
N SER A 262 21.25 28.60 -52.32
CA SER A 262 21.61 29.72 -53.19
C SER A 262 22.70 30.60 -52.59
N TRP A 263 22.65 30.87 -51.28
CA TRP A 263 23.67 31.64 -50.58
C TRP A 263 25.04 30.94 -50.60
N ILE A 264 25.07 29.62 -50.38
CA ILE A 264 26.31 28.83 -50.47
C ILE A 264 26.86 28.86 -51.90
N ALA A 265 26.00 28.66 -52.91
CA ALA A 265 26.40 28.69 -54.31
C ALA A 265 26.99 30.05 -54.72
N PHE A 266 26.35 31.16 -54.33
CA PHE A 266 26.81 32.52 -54.58
C PHE A 266 28.21 32.80 -54.02
N HIS A 267 28.49 32.35 -52.79
CA HIS A 267 29.81 32.53 -52.16
C HIS A 267 30.89 31.66 -52.80
N ARG A 268 30.55 30.45 -53.25
CA ARG A 268 31.48 29.57 -53.99
C ARG A 268 31.88 30.13 -55.33
N GLU A 269 30.95 30.77 -56.05
CA GLU A 269 31.22 31.38 -57.34
C GLU A 269 32.22 32.54 -57.22
N ARG A 270 32.05 33.41 -56.20
CA ARG A 270 32.97 34.53 -55.93
C ARG A 270 34.30 34.10 -55.33
N HIS A 271 34.28 33.11 -54.45
CA HIS A 271 35.44 32.62 -53.73
C HIS A 271 35.41 31.09 -53.69
N PRO A 272 36.04 30.40 -54.66
CA PRO A 272 35.99 28.93 -54.76
C PRO A 272 36.48 28.18 -53.51
N LYS A 273 37.28 28.84 -52.66
CA LYS A 273 37.81 28.30 -51.39
C LYS A 273 37.08 28.82 -50.14
N ALA A 274 35.92 29.48 -50.28
CA ALA A 274 35.13 29.99 -49.15
C ALA A 274 34.65 28.89 -48.19
N PHE A 275 34.50 27.66 -48.68
CA PHE A 275 34.10 26.50 -47.89
C PHE A 275 35.11 25.37 -48.07
N ASN A 276 35.28 24.55 -47.03
CA ASN A 276 36.14 23.38 -47.10
C ASN A 276 35.55 22.36 -48.11
N GLY A 277 36.19 22.23 -49.28
CA GLY A 277 35.71 21.37 -50.38
C GLY A 277 35.62 19.88 -50.02
N ASN A 278 36.35 19.40 -49.01
CA ASN A 278 36.23 18.03 -48.52
C ASN A 278 35.03 17.83 -47.60
N LYS A 279 34.67 18.86 -46.81
CA LYS A 279 33.52 18.82 -45.89
C LYS A 279 32.20 19.22 -46.56
N MET A 280 32.22 20.12 -47.53
CA MET A 280 31.01 20.64 -48.19
C MET A 280 31.05 20.40 -49.70
N ARG A 281 31.16 19.14 -50.14
CA ARG A 281 31.20 18.82 -51.59
C ARG A 281 29.91 19.28 -52.28
N PRO A 282 29.96 19.84 -53.51
CA PRO A 282 28.77 20.29 -54.24
C PRO A 282 27.65 19.25 -54.30
N ASP A 283 27.97 18.03 -54.73
CA ASP A 283 26.99 16.94 -54.85
C ASP A 283 26.37 16.54 -53.50
N SER A 284 27.12 16.68 -52.40
CA SER A 284 26.61 16.39 -51.06
C SER A 284 25.63 17.47 -50.59
N LEU A 285 25.90 18.74 -50.89
CA LEU A 285 25.02 19.85 -50.53
C LEU A 285 23.67 19.75 -51.24
N VAL A 286 23.68 19.46 -52.55
CA VAL A 286 22.45 19.26 -53.33
C VAL A 286 21.59 18.19 -52.68
N LYS A 287 22.18 17.02 -52.35
CA LYS A 287 21.47 15.92 -51.67
C LYS A 287 20.91 16.32 -50.31
N TRP A 288 21.65 17.10 -49.52
CA TRP A 288 21.17 17.53 -48.21
C TRP A 288 20.00 18.52 -48.31
N PHE A 289 20.07 19.50 -49.22
CA PHE A 289 18.96 20.44 -49.41
C PHE A 289 17.75 19.79 -50.09
N GLU A 290 17.96 18.81 -50.98
CA GLU A 290 16.89 17.94 -51.48
C GLU A 290 16.21 17.13 -50.37
N ALA A 291 16.98 16.57 -49.43
CA ALA A 291 16.43 15.87 -48.28
C ALA A 291 15.60 16.79 -47.37
N LEU A 292 16.05 18.04 -47.15
CA LEU A 292 15.31 19.06 -46.41
C LEU A 292 14.01 19.45 -47.13
N ARG A 293 14.07 19.72 -48.43
CA ARG A 293 12.87 20.02 -49.25
C ARG A 293 11.89 18.86 -49.25
N GLY A 294 12.39 17.63 -49.44
CA GLY A 294 11.57 16.42 -49.44
C GLY A 294 10.87 16.19 -48.12
N TRP A 295 11.54 16.46 -46.99
CA TRP A 295 10.90 16.41 -45.66
C TRP A 295 9.86 17.51 -45.46
N ALA A 296 10.16 18.75 -45.86
CA ALA A 296 9.24 19.87 -45.74
C ALA A 296 7.97 19.65 -46.59
N ALA A 297 8.11 19.03 -47.77
CA ALA A 297 7.01 18.76 -48.68
C ALA A 297 6.16 17.51 -48.33
N ASP A 298 6.69 16.57 -47.54
CA ASP A 298 5.97 15.34 -47.14
C ASP A 298 5.32 15.50 -45.76
N PRO A 299 3.97 15.59 -45.65
CA PRO A 299 3.30 15.77 -44.35
C PRO A 299 3.50 14.63 -43.36
N ALA A 300 3.81 13.41 -43.82
CA ALA A 300 3.95 12.22 -42.97
C ALA A 300 5.39 12.00 -42.47
N ARG A 301 6.37 12.70 -43.02
CA ARG A 301 7.78 12.49 -42.67
C ARG A 301 8.20 13.30 -41.44
N HIS A 302 8.51 12.65 -40.32
CA HIS A 302 8.82 13.38 -39.08
C HIS A 302 10.19 14.07 -39.11
N MET A 303 11.20 13.47 -39.76
CA MET A 303 12.58 13.98 -39.83
C MET A 303 13.16 13.96 -41.25
N PRO A 304 14.04 14.92 -41.61
CA PRO A 304 14.73 14.90 -42.89
C PRO A 304 15.82 13.83 -42.93
N ASP A 305 16.10 13.33 -44.14
CA ASP A 305 17.11 12.30 -44.42
C ASP A 305 18.53 12.87 -44.42
N LEU A 306 18.94 13.42 -43.28
CA LEU A 306 20.24 14.03 -43.12
C LEU A 306 21.13 13.16 -42.24
N SER A 307 22.36 12.93 -42.69
CA SER A 307 23.38 12.32 -41.83
C SER A 307 23.76 13.27 -40.70
N GLU A 308 24.29 12.74 -39.61
CA GLU A 308 24.79 13.54 -38.48
C GLU A 308 25.81 14.60 -38.92
N ALA A 309 26.69 14.24 -39.87
CA ALA A 309 27.64 15.18 -40.46
C ALA A 309 26.96 16.29 -41.28
N ALA A 310 25.81 16.04 -41.91
CA ALA A 310 25.04 17.07 -42.62
C ALA A 310 24.37 18.02 -41.62
N TRP A 311 23.75 17.48 -40.57
CA TRP A 311 23.18 18.26 -39.46
C TRP A 311 24.21 19.19 -38.84
N GLY A 312 25.37 18.67 -38.43
CA GLY A 312 26.42 19.48 -37.82
C GLY A 312 27.06 20.51 -38.77
N ARG A 313 26.90 20.37 -40.09
CA ARG A 313 27.44 21.33 -41.08
C ARG A 313 26.45 22.39 -41.51
N LEU A 314 25.14 22.13 -41.37
CA LEU A 314 24.06 23.04 -41.74
C LEU A 314 23.47 23.79 -40.55
N THR A 315 23.88 23.43 -39.33
CA THR A 315 23.49 24.12 -38.10
C THR A 315 24.66 25.02 -37.67
N PRO A 316 24.41 26.28 -37.26
CA PRO A 316 25.45 27.09 -36.64
C PRO A 316 25.91 26.47 -35.32
N ASP A 317 27.18 26.73 -34.95
CA ASP A 317 27.71 26.42 -33.61
C ASP A 317 27.05 27.29 -32.53
#